data_AF-A0A505IKY8-F1
#
_entry.id   AF-A0A505IKY8-F1
#
_cell.length_a   1.000
_cell.length_b   1.000
_cell.length_c   1.000
_cell.angle_alpha   90.00
_cell.angle_beta   90.00
_cell.angle_gamma   90.00
#
_symmetry.space_group_name_H-M   'P 1'
#
loop_
_entity.id
_entity.type
_entity.pdbx_description
1 polymer ?
#
loop_
_entity_poly.entity_id
_entity_poly.type
_entity_poly.pdbx_seq_one_letter_code
_entity_poly.pdbx_strand_id
1 'polypeptide(L)'
;MASTVRAEPANRRISNLVEALFPEQVASRREGSSNEDGVAATGDGERTIPLFVSSLSFPTMPTFLHIFEPRYRTMIHRVMQTRDKKFGMVMYNRSGRLQEGLGRAQFMQYGTVLVVERFELLPDGRSLVIASGVSRFKVISFEMVDGYHVGRIQRVDDIAISEEERLESLETSSSETEESLSPASSPLESLPTQQLFQIALDFIDKSRREGAAWLHPRVLLAYGEAPTDPAVFPWWFACVLPLWEDEKYQLLATTSVRDRLKKVVRWVGSTPTIIRLGLMTSRPSPRLFPRANGSEPSFDIPSAVCGSLYVLHAILHRAQNQDSGGSYIPQTLVMGIFLAIFATQLAINVVQIRRARRREPR
;
A
#
# COMPACT_ATOMS: atom_id res chain seq x y z
N MET A 1 38.09 3.51 0.49
CA MET A 1 37.04 4.38 1.05
C MET A 1 36.37 5.10 -0.11
N ALA A 2 35.26 4.56 -0.60
CA ALA A 2 34.51 5.17 -1.69
C ALA A 2 33.67 6.32 -1.11
N SER A 3 34.00 7.55 -1.48
CA SER A 3 33.23 8.74 -1.14
C SER A 3 32.07 8.82 -2.13
N THR A 4 30.87 8.48 -1.69
CA THR A 4 29.64 8.64 -2.47
C THR A 4 29.30 10.13 -2.49
N VAL A 5 29.54 10.79 -3.63
CA VAL A 5 29.22 12.21 -3.82
C VAL A 5 27.70 12.35 -3.87
N ARG A 6 27.14 12.98 -2.83
CA ARG A 6 25.70 13.20 -2.65
C ARG A 6 25.17 14.13 -3.73
N ALA A 7 24.13 13.70 -4.45
CA ALA A 7 23.40 14.56 -5.39
C ALA A 7 22.50 15.55 -4.63
N GLU A 8 23.07 16.69 -4.25
CA GLU A 8 22.34 17.86 -3.73
C GLU A 8 21.83 18.75 -4.87
N PRO A 9 20.72 19.50 -4.71
CA PRO A 9 20.25 20.42 -5.74
C PRO A 9 21.30 21.50 -5.99
N ALA A 10 21.86 21.50 -7.20
CA ALA A 10 22.99 22.35 -7.55
C ALA A 10 22.58 23.83 -7.58
N ASN A 11 23.30 24.67 -6.82
CA ASN A 11 23.12 26.11 -6.87
C ASN A 11 23.54 26.61 -8.25
N ARG A 12 22.57 27.04 -9.06
CA ARG A 12 22.78 27.49 -10.45
C ARG A 12 23.90 28.51 -10.62
N ARG A 13 24.07 29.46 -9.68
CA ARG A 13 25.16 30.44 -9.78
C ARG A 13 26.52 29.77 -9.58
N ILE A 14 26.63 28.87 -8.61
CA ILE A 14 27.86 28.12 -8.35
C ILE A 14 28.15 27.16 -9.50
N SER A 15 27.14 26.44 -10.01
CA SER A 15 27.28 25.56 -11.17
C SER A 15 27.81 26.30 -12.39
N ASN A 16 27.22 27.46 -12.72
CA ASN A 16 27.68 28.27 -13.84
C ASN A 16 29.12 28.77 -13.65
N LEU A 17 29.48 29.17 -12.42
CA LEU A 17 30.83 29.64 -12.11
C LEU A 17 31.86 28.52 -12.23
N VAL A 18 31.52 27.32 -11.75
CA VAL A 18 32.38 26.13 -11.80
C VAL A 18 32.54 25.64 -13.24
N GLU A 19 31.47 25.64 -14.03
CA GLU A 19 31.53 25.29 -15.47
C GLU A 19 32.40 26.27 -16.27
N ALA A 20 32.35 27.57 -15.95
CA ALA A 20 33.14 28.58 -16.63
C ALA A 20 34.62 28.54 -16.25
N LEU A 21 34.95 28.29 -14.99
CA LEU A 21 36.32 28.34 -14.47
C LEU A 21 37.08 27.02 -14.61
N PHE A 22 36.35 25.89 -14.62
CA PHE A 22 36.92 24.53 -14.50
C PHE A 22 36.29 23.55 -15.49
N PRO A 23 36.25 23.84 -16.81
CA PRO A 23 35.49 23.06 -17.78
C PRO A 23 35.97 21.61 -17.91
N GLU A 24 37.29 21.37 -17.90
CA GLU A 24 37.85 20.01 -18.01
C GLU A 24 37.59 19.16 -16.76
N GLN A 25 37.70 19.74 -15.55
CA GLN A 25 37.39 19.00 -14.33
C GLN A 25 35.90 18.69 -14.18
N VAL A 26 35.02 19.57 -14.69
CA VAL A 26 33.58 19.30 -14.74
C VAL A 26 33.26 18.22 -15.76
N ALA A 27 33.88 18.23 -16.94
CA ALA A 27 33.72 17.18 -17.95
C ALA A 27 34.15 15.81 -17.42
N SER A 28 35.36 15.73 -16.84
CA SER A 28 35.87 14.49 -16.21
C SER A 28 34.96 13.98 -15.08
N ARG A 29 34.40 14.88 -14.24
CA ARG A 29 33.44 14.50 -13.20
C ARG A 29 32.08 14.07 -13.74
N ARG A 30 31.59 14.67 -14.84
CA ARG A 30 30.34 14.25 -15.51
C ARG A 30 30.49 12.90 -16.19
N GLU A 31 31.66 12.61 -16.76
CA GLU A 31 31.99 11.28 -17.28
C GLU A 31 32.04 10.25 -16.15
N GLY A 32 32.65 10.61 -15.02
CA GLY A 32 32.62 9.80 -13.79
C GLY A 32 31.22 9.57 -13.23
N SER A 33 30.37 10.60 -13.18
CA SER A 33 29.00 10.50 -12.66
C SER A 33 28.06 9.81 -13.64
N SER A 34 28.27 9.89 -14.95
CA SER A 34 27.46 9.11 -15.92
C SER A 34 27.63 7.59 -15.74
N ASN A 35 28.75 7.17 -15.16
CA ASN A 35 29.00 5.79 -14.74
C ASN A 35 28.44 5.46 -13.33
N GLU A 36 28.01 6.45 -12.54
CA GLU A 36 27.45 6.29 -11.18
C GLU A 36 25.93 6.58 -11.11
N ASP A 37 25.42 7.56 -11.85
CA ASP A 37 23.99 7.86 -12.07
C ASP A 37 23.32 6.82 -12.96
N GLY A 38 24.12 6.11 -13.73
CA GLY A 38 23.83 4.77 -14.19
C GLY A 38 24.59 3.78 -13.33
N VAL A 39 24.21 3.59 -12.05
CA VAL A 39 24.40 2.29 -11.40
C VAL A 39 23.76 1.32 -12.37
N ALA A 40 24.61 0.76 -13.21
CA ALA A 40 24.27 -0.20 -14.20
C ALA A 40 23.41 -1.23 -13.48
N ALA A 41 22.46 -1.81 -14.19
CA ALA A 41 22.07 -3.16 -13.88
C ALA A 41 23.32 -4.06 -14.01
N THR A 42 24.26 -3.98 -13.07
CA THR A 42 25.03 -5.12 -12.63
C THR A 42 23.99 -6.18 -12.33
N GLY A 43 24.12 -7.34 -12.96
CA GLY A 43 23.07 -8.35 -13.12
C GLY A 43 22.64 -9.06 -11.82
N ASP A 44 22.65 -8.37 -10.68
CA ASP A 44 22.51 -8.93 -9.34
C ASP A 44 21.31 -8.36 -8.56
N GLY A 45 20.36 -7.71 -9.24
CA GLY A 45 19.06 -7.32 -8.66
C GLY A 45 19.11 -6.31 -7.50
N GLU A 46 20.31 -5.81 -7.17
CA GLU A 46 20.55 -4.94 -6.04
C GLU A 46 20.63 -3.47 -6.46
N ARG A 47 19.82 -2.61 -5.84
CA ARG A 47 19.72 -1.18 -6.20
C ARG A 47 19.51 -0.33 -4.96
N THR A 48 19.94 0.93 -5.00
CA THR A 48 19.68 1.91 -3.94
C THR A 48 18.51 2.79 -4.34
N ILE A 49 17.51 2.94 -3.45
CA ILE A 49 16.28 3.68 -3.74
C ILE A 49 15.77 4.43 -2.50
N PRO A 50 15.20 5.64 -2.63
CA PRO A 50 14.52 6.30 -1.51
C PRO A 50 13.31 5.49 -1.03
N LEU A 51 13.14 5.38 0.28
CA LEU A 51 12.07 4.63 0.93
C LEU A 51 11.04 5.57 1.56
N PHE A 52 9.78 5.40 1.16
CA PHE A 52 8.61 6.02 1.76
C PHE A 52 8.02 5.05 2.79
N VAL A 53 8.04 5.42 4.07
CA VAL A 53 7.49 4.59 5.16
C VAL A 53 6.06 5.01 5.44
N SER A 54 5.09 4.16 5.11
CA SER A 54 3.67 4.44 5.33
C SER A 54 2.83 3.15 5.32
N SER A 55 1.82 3.06 4.45
CA SER A 55 0.94 1.89 4.29
C SER A 55 1.54 0.80 3.41
N LEU A 56 0.89 -0.36 3.43
CA LEU A 56 1.24 -1.46 2.53
C LEU A 56 0.88 -1.11 1.07
N SER A 57 1.70 -1.59 0.12
CA SER A 57 1.45 -1.48 -1.32
C SER A 57 1.86 -2.76 -2.02
N PHE A 58 1.21 -3.08 -3.14
CA PHE A 58 1.40 -4.34 -3.84
C PHE A 58 1.80 -4.14 -5.31
N PRO A 59 2.49 -5.11 -5.92
CA PRO A 59 2.78 -5.09 -7.35
C PRO A 59 1.51 -4.96 -8.18
N THR A 60 1.61 -4.31 -9.34
CA THR A 60 0.53 -4.04 -10.30
C THR A 60 -0.63 -3.17 -9.77
N MET A 61 -0.64 -2.87 -8.47
CA MET A 61 -1.72 -2.14 -7.82
C MET A 61 -1.43 -0.65 -7.74
N PRO A 62 -2.42 0.21 -8.03
CA PRO A 62 -2.28 1.65 -7.84
C PRO A 62 -2.24 2.00 -6.36
N THR A 63 -1.46 3.02 -6.04
CA THR A 63 -1.26 3.59 -4.71
C THR A 63 -1.46 5.09 -4.77
N PHE A 64 -2.37 5.60 -3.94
CA PHE A 64 -2.74 7.01 -3.91
C PHE A 64 -2.16 7.68 -2.66
N LEU A 65 -1.28 8.66 -2.84
CA LEU A 65 -0.55 9.30 -1.76
C LEU A 65 -0.84 10.80 -1.71
N HIS A 66 -1.11 11.29 -0.51
CA HIS A 66 -1.07 12.71 -0.19
C HIS A 66 0.18 12.98 0.64
N ILE A 67 1.18 13.59 0.01
CA ILE A 67 2.49 13.83 0.64
C ILE A 67 2.48 15.24 1.22
N PHE A 68 2.47 15.32 2.55
CA PHE A 68 2.47 16.57 3.30
C PHE A 68 3.69 16.74 4.21
N GLU A 69 4.35 15.64 4.62
CA GLU A 69 5.53 15.69 5.48
C GLU A 69 6.74 16.31 4.74
N PRO A 70 7.45 17.29 5.35
CA PRO A 70 8.59 17.98 4.72
C PRO A 70 9.67 17.05 4.13
N ARG A 71 10.06 16.00 4.88
CA ARG A 71 11.06 15.02 4.42
C ARG A 71 10.66 14.32 3.12
N TYR A 72 9.39 13.95 2.98
CA TYR A 72 8.90 13.23 1.81
C TYR A 72 8.58 14.17 0.65
N ARG A 73 8.32 15.44 0.91
CA ARG A 73 8.23 16.48 -0.13
C ARG A 73 9.57 16.61 -0.85
N THR A 74 10.68 16.72 -0.12
CA THR A 74 12.03 16.74 -0.72
C THR A 74 12.32 15.43 -1.47
N MET A 75 12.00 14.28 -0.85
CA MET A 75 12.18 12.97 -1.46
C MET A 75 11.46 12.86 -2.82
N ILE A 76 10.16 13.20 -2.88
CA ILE A 76 9.38 13.06 -4.12
C ILE A 76 9.83 14.06 -5.19
N HIS A 77 10.25 15.27 -4.80
CA HIS A 77 10.84 16.22 -5.74
C HIS A 77 12.11 15.65 -6.41
N ARG A 78 12.97 14.95 -5.66
CA ARG A 78 14.15 14.27 -6.21
C ARG A 78 13.77 13.09 -7.10
N VAL A 79 12.80 12.27 -6.69
CA VAL A 79 12.29 11.15 -7.50
C VAL A 79 11.75 11.64 -8.85
N MET A 80 11.06 12.78 -8.88
CA MET A 80 10.55 13.35 -10.15
C MET A 80 11.64 13.85 -11.09
N GLN A 81 12.86 14.06 -10.60
CA GLN A 81 14.04 14.41 -11.40
C GLN A 81 14.75 13.18 -11.98
N THR A 82 14.51 11.98 -11.44
CA THR A 82 15.08 10.75 -12.00
C THR A 82 14.36 10.33 -13.27
N ARG A 83 15.05 9.57 -14.14
CA ARG A 83 14.48 9.08 -15.40
C ARG A 83 13.35 8.08 -15.16
N ASP A 84 13.48 7.23 -14.14
CA ASP A 84 12.56 6.14 -13.87
C ASP A 84 11.41 6.52 -12.93
N LYS A 85 11.52 7.64 -12.18
CA LYS A 85 10.52 8.14 -11.23
C LYS A 85 10.08 7.07 -10.24
N LYS A 86 11.04 6.25 -9.79
CA LYS A 86 10.80 5.14 -8.87
C LYS A 86 11.18 5.48 -7.43
N PHE A 87 10.41 4.95 -6.50
CA PHE A 87 10.74 4.96 -5.08
C PHE A 87 10.26 3.65 -4.43
N GLY A 88 10.87 3.27 -3.31
CA GLY A 88 10.44 2.11 -2.54
C GLY A 88 9.35 2.50 -1.55
N MET A 89 8.29 1.71 -1.46
CA MET A 89 7.27 1.85 -0.42
C MET A 89 7.41 0.69 0.57
N VAL A 90 7.52 1.02 1.86
CA VAL A 90 7.63 0.05 2.95
C VAL A 90 6.60 0.34 4.03
N MET A 91 6.04 -0.71 4.62
CA MET A 91 5.05 -0.59 5.70
C MET A 91 5.72 -0.14 7.00
N TYR A 92 5.09 0.75 7.76
CA TYR A 92 5.56 1.16 9.08
C TYR A 92 5.55 -0.01 10.08
N ASN A 93 6.64 -0.21 10.82
CA ASN A 93 6.79 -1.28 11.80
C ASN A 93 6.16 -0.89 13.15
N ARG A 94 4.83 -0.94 13.22
CA ARG A 94 4.04 -0.56 14.42
C ARG A 94 4.41 -1.37 15.66
N SER A 95 4.78 -2.63 15.47
CA SER A 95 5.07 -3.57 16.57
C SER A 95 6.54 -3.56 16.99
N GLY A 96 7.39 -2.78 16.32
CA GLY A 96 8.83 -2.73 16.61
C GLY A 96 9.53 -4.09 16.47
N ARG A 97 9.00 -4.97 15.61
CA ARG A 97 9.56 -6.31 15.36
C ARG A 97 10.98 -6.18 14.86
N LEU A 98 11.86 -7.04 15.37
CA LEU A 98 13.23 -7.12 14.87
C LEU A 98 13.20 -7.58 13.40
N GLN A 99 13.89 -6.84 12.54
CA GLN A 99 14.03 -7.20 11.13
C GLN A 99 15.35 -7.94 10.95
N GLU A 100 15.32 -9.05 10.22
CA GLU A 100 16.47 -9.91 9.98
C GLU A 100 17.59 -9.12 9.26
N GLY A 101 18.79 -9.07 9.85
CA GLY A 101 19.93 -8.33 9.28
C GLY A 101 19.84 -6.80 9.36
N LEU A 102 18.70 -6.21 9.72
CA LEU A 102 18.48 -4.77 9.84
C LEU A 102 18.33 -4.28 11.28
N GLY A 103 18.13 -5.19 12.24
CA GLY A 103 17.91 -4.84 13.64
C GLY A 103 16.57 -4.12 13.85
N ARG A 104 16.57 -3.06 14.67
CA ARG A 104 15.37 -2.28 15.00
C ARG A 104 15.14 -1.20 13.93
N ALA A 105 14.50 -1.58 12.83
CA ALA A 105 14.07 -0.65 11.78
C ALA A 105 12.65 -0.11 12.06
N GLN A 106 12.40 1.15 11.68
CA GLN A 106 11.08 1.80 11.78
C GLN A 106 10.07 1.28 10.74
N PHE A 107 10.53 0.45 9.81
CA PHE A 107 9.73 -0.11 8.74
C PHE A 107 9.94 -1.62 8.63
N MET A 108 9.00 -2.26 7.97
CA MET A 108 9.03 -3.68 7.67
C MET A 108 9.95 -3.96 6.48
N GLN A 109 10.71 -5.05 6.55
CA GLN A 109 11.83 -5.31 5.63
C GLN A 109 11.44 -5.51 4.16
N TYR A 110 10.26 -6.05 3.88
CA TYR A 110 9.77 -6.23 2.51
C TYR A 110 8.93 -5.03 2.07
N GLY A 111 9.09 -4.64 0.82
CA GLY A 111 8.39 -3.51 0.22
C GLY A 111 8.11 -3.70 -1.25
N THR A 112 7.51 -2.69 -1.85
CA THR A 112 7.19 -2.66 -3.29
C THR A 112 7.80 -1.40 -3.91
N VAL A 113 8.54 -1.57 -5.01
CA VAL A 113 8.99 -0.46 -5.85
C VAL A 113 7.76 0.11 -6.53
N LEU A 114 7.51 1.40 -6.34
CA LEU A 114 6.46 2.14 -7.00
C LEU A 114 7.05 3.03 -8.08
N VAL A 115 6.33 3.19 -9.20
CA VAL A 115 6.62 4.19 -10.23
C VAL A 115 5.55 5.27 -10.20
N VAL A 116 5.95 6.54 -10.20
CA VAL A 116 5.01 7.67 -10.23
C VAL A 116 4.37 7.77 -11.61
N GLU A 117 3.05 7.60 -11.67
CA GLU A 117 2.25 7.78 -12.88
C GLU A 117 1.74 9.20 -13.01
N ARG A 118 1.20 9.75 -11.92
CA ARG A 118 0.67 11.12 -11.87
C ARG A 118 1.23 11.85 -10.65
N PHE A 119 1.70 13.07 -10.86
CA PHE A 119 2.21 13.95 -9.82
C PHE A 119 1.53 15.31 -9.95
N GLU A 120 0.99 15.80 -8.84
CA GLU A 120 0.32 17.09 -8.78
C GLU A 120 0.78 17.87 -7.55
N LEU A 121 1.46 19.00 -7.77
CA LEU A 121 1.93 19.89 -6.72
C LEU A 121 0.82 20.89 -6.34
N LEU A 122 0.55 21.01 -5.05
CA LEU A 122 -0.42 21.94 -4.47
C LEU A 122 0.26 23.28 -4.11
N PRO A 123 -0.49 24.39 -4.03
CA PRO A 123 0.06 25.72 -3.75
C PRO A 123 0.78 25.86 -2.39
N ASP A 124 0.42 25.02 -1.42
CA ASP A 124 1.07 24.94 -0.10
C ASP A 124 2.36 24.07 -0.11
N GLY A 125 2.71 23.54 -1.28
CA GLY A 125 3.86 22.67 -1.51
C GLY A 125 3.64 21.21 -1.10
N ARG A 126 2.42 20.80 -0.75
CA ARG A 126 2.03 19.39 -0.65
C ARG A 126 1.87 18.79 -2.04
N SER A 127 1.85 17.47 -2.17
CA SER A 127 1.61 16.84 -3.47
C SER A 127 0.65 15.66 -3.41
N LEU A 128 -0.18 15.53 -4.44
CA LEU A 128 -0.96 14.32 -4.71
C LEU A 128 -0.19 13.47 -5.71
N VAL A 129 0.03 12.21 -5.37
CA VAL A 129 0.78 11.25 -6.19
C VAL A 129 -0.06 10.02 -6.42
N ILE A 130 -0.13 9.60 -7.68
CA ILE A 130 -0.63 8.29 -8.08
C ILE A 130 0.59 7.52 -8.57
N ALA A 131 0.85 6.38 -7.95
CA ALA A 131 1.97 5.52 -8.28
C ALA A 131 1.51 4.07 -8.39
N SER A 132 2.12 3.29 -9.27
CA SER A 132 1.79 1.87 -9.45
C SER A 132 2.92 0.96 -8.99
N GLY A 133 2.55 -0.14 -8.34
CA GLY A 133 3.50 -1.15 -7.92
C GLY A 133 4.15 -1.86 -9.10
N VAL A 134 5.48 -1.96 -9.09
CA VAL A 134 6.27 -2.56 -10.17
C VAL A 134 6.81 -3.92 -9.74
N SER A 135 7.49 -3.97 -8.60
CA SER A 135 8.17 -5.19 -8.15
C SER A 135 8.40 -5.20 -6.65
N ARG A 136 8.54 -6.38 -6.09
CA ARG A 136 8.83 -6.56 -4.66
C ARG A 136 10.33 -6.49 -4.42
N PHE A 137 10.68 -6.12 -3.20
CA PHE A 137 12.06 -6.11 -2.76
C PHE A 137 12.18 -6.42 -1.26
N LYS A 138 13.37 -6.84 -0.86
CA LYS A 138 13.84 -6.96 0.52
C LYS A 138 14.88 -5.86 0.77
N VAL A 139 14.73 -5.09 1.84
CA VAL A 139 15.77 -4.13 2.26
C VAL A 139 16.93 -4.90 2.90
N ILE A 140 18.14 -4.70 2.39
CA ILE A 140 19.36 -5.34 2.88
C ILE A 140 20.10 -4.42 3.86
N SER A 141 20.14 -3.12 3.55
CA SER A 141 20.67 -2.09 4.45
C SER A 141 20.00 -0.76 4.15
N PHE A 142 20.01 0.18 5.09
CA PHE A 142 19.48 1.52 4.87
C PHE A 142 20.31 2.57 5.57
N GLU A 143 20.20 3.80 5.10
CA GLU A 143 20.74 5.01 5.71
C GLU A 143 19.68 6.11 5.76
N MET A 144 19.98 7.19 6.47
CA MET A 144 19.12 8.37 6.58
C MET A 144 19.70 9.51 5.76
N VAL A 145 18.90 10.06 4.85
CA VAL A 145 19.26 11.20 3.99
C VAL A 145 18.15 12.25 4.12
N ASP A 146 18.49 13.44 4.59
CA ASP A 146 17.57 14.58 4.72
C ASP A 146 16.23 14.25 5.39
N GLY A 147 16.27 13.37 6.40
CA GLY A 147 15.12 12.98 7.21
C GLY A 147 14.27 11.83 6.64
N TYR A 148 14.60 11.27 5.47
CA TYR A 148 13.97 10.06 4.93
C TYR A 148 15.00 8.92 4.77
N HIS A 149 14.50 7.69 4.64
CA HIS A 149 15.36 6.51 4.51
C HIS A 149 15.76 6.29 3.05
N VAL A 150 17.00 5.90 2.80
CA VAL A 150 17.49 5.39 1.51
C VAL A 150 17.95 3.97 1.73
N GLY A 151 17.35 3.04 1.00
CA GLY A 151 17.58 1.60 1.18
C GLY A 151 18.32 0.99 0.02
N ARG A 152 19.32 0.15 0.34
CA ARG A 152 19.87 -0.84 -0.58
C ARG A 152 18.94 -2.05 -0.57
N ILE A 153 18.32 -2.31 -1.71
CA ILE A 153 17.25 -3.27 -1.86
C ILE A 153 17.67 -4.41 -2.77
N GLN A 154 17.21 -5.62 -2.46
CA GLN A 154 17.32 -6.80 -3.31
C GLN A 154 15.95 -7.13 -3.89
N ARG A 155 15.88 -7.30 -5.20
CA ARG A 155 14.63 -7.68 -5.88
C ARG A 155 14.15 -9.07 -5.43
N VAL A 156 12.84 -9.21 -5.25
CA VAL A 156 12.19 -10.50 -4.95
C VAL A 156 11.29 -10.88 -6.13
N ASP A 157 11.69 -11.93 -6.84
CA ASP A 157 10.97 -12.50 -7.97
C ASP A 157 10.28 -13.81 -7.61
N ASP A 158 9.31 -14.21 -8.44
CA ASP A 158 8.66 -15.51 -8.28
C ASP A 158 9.59 -16.64 -8.75
N ILE A 159 9.40 -17.84 -8.19
CA ILE A 159 10.12 -19.03 -8.63
C ILE A 159 9.76 -19.38 -10.08
N ALA A 160 10.63 -20.13 -10.75
CA ALA A 160 10.38 -20.57 -12.11
C ALA A 160 9.14 -21.48 -12.20
N ILE A 161 8.41 -21.41 -13.31
CA ILE A 161 7.17 -22.19 -13.54
C ILE A 161 7.43 -23.70 -13.36
N SER A 162 8.58 -24.20 -13.84
CA SER A 162 8.96 -25.61 -13.66
C SER A 162 9.11 -26.03 -12.20
N GLU A 163 9.58 -25.11 -11.35
CA GLU A 163 9.70 -25.36 -9.91
C GLU A 163 8.33 -25.28 -9.22
N GLU A 164 7.48 -24.35 -9.64
CA GLU A 164 6.09 -24.25 -9.17
C GLU A 164 5.28 -25.53 -9.48
N GLU A 165 5.36 -26.04 -10.71
CA GLU A 165 4.72 -27.29 -11.14
C GLU A 165 5.24 -28.50 -10.34
N ARG A 166 6.55 -28.54 -10.07
CA ARG A 166 7.17 -29.59 -9.25
C ARG A 166 6.63 -29.55 -7.82
N LEU A 167 6.55 -28.37 -7.20
CA LEU A 167 6.01 -28.21 -5.84
C LEU A 167 4.53 -28.61 -5.77
N GLU A 168 3.73 -28.20 -6.74
CA GLU A 168 2.32 -28.60 -6.83
C GLU A 168 2.17 -30.12 -6.92
N SER A 169 2.95 -30.78 -7.79
CA SER A 169 2.89 -32.24 -7.97
C SER A 169 3.25 -32.99 -6.68
N LEU A 170 4.24 -32.52 -5.92
CA LEU A 170 4.65 -33.15 -4.67
C LEU A 170 3.57 -33.04 -3.60
N GLU A 171 2.99 -31.85 -3.42
CA GLU A 171 1.98 -31.61 -2.39
C GLU A 171 0.68 -32.37 -2.69
N THR A 172 0.20 -32.29 -3.94
CA THR A 172 -1.05 -32.94 -4.37
C THR A 172 -0.95 -34.47 -4.36
N SER A 173 0.23 -35.03 -4.60
CA SER A 173 0.46 -36.49 -4.53
C SER A 173 0.61 -36.99 -3.08
N SER A 174 1.16 -36.17 -2.17
CA SER A 174 1.41 -36.58 -0.77
C SER A 174 0.13 -36.77 0.06
N SER A 175 -0.97 -36.13 -0.34
CA SER A 175 -2.26 -36.17 0.34
C SER A 175 -3.09 -37.45 0.16
N GLU A 176 -2.64 -38.41 -0.66
CA GLU A 176 -3.32 -39.71 -0.81
C GLU A 176 -3.11 -40.65 0.39
N THR A 177 -2.22 -40.32 1.34
CA THR A 177 -1.82 -41.25 2.43
C THR A 177 -2.44 -40.93 3.81
N GLU A 178 -3.09 -39.78 4.02
CA GLU A 178 -3.69 -39.45 5.33
C GLU A 178 -5.23 -39.44 5.28
N GLU A 179 -5.82 -40.63 5.38
CA GLU A 179 -7.22 -40.80 5.79
C GLU A 179 -7.38 -40.38 7.27
N SER A 180 -7.74 -39.12 7.52
CA SER A 180 -8.23 -38.70 8.84
C SER A 180 -9.46 -37.79 8.76
N LEU A 181 -10.63 -38.42 8.93
CA LEU A 181 -11.77 -37.97 9.74
C LEU A 181 -12.22 -36.49 9.63
N SER A 182 -12.58 -36.00 8.43
CA SER A 182 -13.85 -35.27 8.18
C SER A 182 -13.95 -34.80 6.71
N PRO A 183 -15.12 -34.90 6.03
CA PRO A 183 -15.30 -34.44 4.64
C PRO A 183 -15.40 -32.91 4.49
N ALA A 184 -15.19 -32.14 5.57
CA ALA A 184 -15.29 -30.68 5.59
C ALA A 184 -13.93 -29.96 5.59
N SER A 185 -12.82 -30.69 5.64
CA SER A 185 -11.47 -30.13 5.67
C SER A 185 -10.50 -30.97 4.86
N SER A 186 -10.66 -31.02 3.53
CA SER A 186 -9.52 -31.36 2.68
C SER A 186 -8.41 -30.33 2.95
N PRO A 187 -7.17 -30.75 3.30
CA PRO A 187 -6.08 -29.81 3.52
C PRO A 187 -5.90 -28.94 2.28
N LEU A 188 -5.78 -27.61 2.44
CA LEU A 188 -5.56 -26.70 1.29
C LEU A 188 -4.32 -27.08 0.47
N GLU A 189 -3.38 -27.77 1.12
CA GLU A 189 -2.15 -28.29 0.51
C GLU A 189 -2.42 -29.36 -0.56
N SER A 190 -3.53 -30.10 -0.47
CA SER A 190 -3.87 -31.15 -1.45
C SER A 190 -4.57 -30.65 -2.70
N LEU A 191 -5.05 -29.40 -2.71
CA LEU A 191 -5.83 -28.86 -3.82
C LEU A 191 -4.91 -28.35 -4.93
N PRO A 192 -5.17 -28.63 -6.22
CA PRO A 192 -4.41 -28.04 -7.32
C PRO A 192 -4.56 -26.52 -7.37
N THR A 193 -3.57 -25.84 -7.93
CA THR A 193 -3.47 -24.37 -7.94
C THR A 193 -4.67 -23.73 -8.63
N GLN A 194 -5.15 -24.37 -9.70
CA GLN A 194 -6.37 -23.96 -10.41
C GLN A 194 -7.61 -24.02 -9.52
N GLN A 195 -7.74 -25.03 -8.65
CA GLN A 195 -8.87 -25.17 -7.76
C GLN A 195 -8.80 -24.16 -6.60
N LEU A 196 -7.61 -23.87 -6.07
CA LEU A 196 -7.41 -22.78 -5.11
C LEU A 196 -7.86 -21.43 -5.67
N PHE A 197 -7.50 -21.16 -6.93
CA PHE A 197 -7.92 -19.94 -7.61
C PHE A 197 -9.44 -19.90 -7.83
N GLN A 198 -10.04 -21.01 -8.27
CA GLN A 198 -11.49 -21.10 -8.47
C GLN A 198 -12.28 -20.83 -7.17
N ILE A 199 -11.84 -21.39 -6.04
CA ILE A 199 -12.46 -21.13 -4.73
C ILE A 199 -12.48 -19.62 -4.42
N ALA A 200 -11.39 -18.92 -4.74
CA ALA A 200 -11.31 -17.49 -4.51
C ALA A 200 -12.23 -16.69 -5.44
N LEU A 201 -12.33 -17.07 -6.72
CA LEU A 201 -13.26 -16.44 -7.68
C LEU A 201 -14.73 -16.66 -7.29
N ASP A 202 -15.10 -17.89 -6.93
CA ASP A 202 -16.46 -18.23 -6.48
C ASP A 202 -16.86 -17.40 -5.25
N PHE A 203 -15.90 -17.14 -4.35
CA PHE A 203 -16.09 -16.27 -3.21
C PHE A 203 -16.33 -14.81 -3.61
N ILE A 204 -15.61 -14.28 -4.60
CA ILE A 204 -15.86 -12.94 -5.15
C ILE A 204 -17.27 -12.84 -5.72
N ASP A 205 -17.68 -13.81 -6.54
CA ASP A 205 -19.00 -13.82 -7.17
C ASP A 205 -20.13 -13.94 -6.16
N LYS A 206 -19.94 -14.79 -5.14
CA LYS A 206 -20.85 -14.85 -3.99
C LYS A 206 -20.93 -13.52 -3.26
N SER A 207 -19.79 -12.91 -2.93
CA SER A 207 -19.72 -11.65 -2.21
C SER A 207 -20.33 -10.49 -3.00
N ARG A 208 -20.18 -10.48 -4.33
CA ARG A 208 -20.81 -9.50 -5.23
C ARG A 208 -22.33 -9.63 -5.22
N ARG A 209 -22.85 -10.87 -5.31
CA ARG A 209 -24.30 -11.15 -5.21
C ARG A 209 -24.88 -10.76 -3.86
N GLU A 210 -24.11 -10.92 -2.79
CA GLU A 210 -24.49 -10.52 -1.44
C GLU A 210 -24.34 -9.01 -1.17
N GLY A 211 -23.86 -8.22 -2.14
CA GLY A 211 -23.75 -6.77 -2.03
C GLY A 211 -22.65 -6.32 -1.07
N ALA A 212 -21.55 -7.06 -0.98
CA ALA A 212 -20.44 -6.74 -0.09
C ALA A 212 -19.88 -5.33 -0.34
N ALA A 213 -19.86 -4.48 0.69
CA ALA A 213 -19.46 -3.07 0.57
C ALA A 213 -18.02 -2.86 0.05
N TRP A 214 -17.13 -3.82 0.29
CA TRP A 214 -15.75 -3.78 -0.18
C TRP A 214 -15.59 -4.11 -1.68
N LEU A 215 -16.66 -4.57 -2.35
CA LEU A 215 -16.77 -4.73 -3.81
C LEU A 215 -17.65 -3.65 -4.46
N HIS A 216 -17.95 -2.56 -3.73
CA HIS A 216 -18.77 -1.48 -4.28
C HIS A 216 -18.11 -0.89 -5.55
N PRO A 217 -18.88 -0.46 -6.58
CA PRO A 217 -18.33 0.04 -7.84
C PRO A 217 -17.24 1.10 -7.71
N ARG A 218 -17.29 1.94 -6.66
CA ARG A 218 -16.24 2.94 -6.37
C ARG A 218 -14.86 2.34 -6.05
N VAL A 219 -14.82 1.16 -5.42
CA VAL A 219 -13.57 0.43 -5.16
C VAL A 219 -13.04 -0.14 -6.47
N LEU A 220 -13.92 -0.71 -7.30
CA LEU A 220 -13.56 -1.25 -8.62
C LEU A 220 -13.11 -0.15 -9.60
N LEU A 221 -13.61 1.08 -9.47
CA LEU A 221 -13.09 2.22 -10.24
C LEU A 221 -11.62 2.54 -9.91
N ALA A 222 -11.14 2.19 -8.71
CA ALA A 222 -9.77 2.45 -8.30
C ALA A 222 -8.82 1.31 -8.68
N TYR A 223 -9.26 0.07 -8.50
CA TYR A 223 -8.39 -1.12 -8.63
C TYR A 223 -8.69 -1.99 -9.86
N GLY A 224 -9.77 -1.69 -10.59
CA GLY A 224 -10.27 -2.52 -11.68
C GLY A 224 -11.08 -3.73 -11.21
N GLU A 225 -11.54 -4.51 -12.18
CA GLU A 225 -12.20 -5.80 -11.96
C GLU A 225 -11.19 -6.86 -11.50
N ALA A 226 -11.71 -7.97 -10.97
CA ALA A 226 -10.90 -9.09 -10.53
C ALA A 226 -10.01 -9.63 -11.67
N PRO A 227 -8.67 -9.69 -11.50
CA PRO A 227 -7.78 -10.24 -12.51
C PRO A 227 -8.05 -11.72 -12.79
N THR A 228 -7.86 -12.14 -14.05
CA THR A 228 -7.97 -13.54 -14.47
C THR A 228 -6.66 -14.32 -14.29
N ASP A 229 -5.56 -13.62 -14.03
CA ASP A 229 -4.25 -14.22 -13.81
C ASP A 229 -4.07 -14.60 -12.32
N PRO A 230 -3.84 -15.89 -11.99
CA PRO A 230 -3.61 -16.35 -10.61
C PRO A 230 -2.39 -15.72 -9.94
N ALA A 231 -1.38 -15.27 -10.71
CA ALA A 231 -0.20 -14.62 -10.16
C ALA A 231 -0.47 -13.19 -9.68
N VAL A 232 -1.41 -12.50 -10.34
CA VAL A 232 -1.77 -11.10 -10.10
C VAL A 232 -2.94 -10.97 -9.12
N PHE A 233 -3.90 -11.88 -9.20
CA PHE A 233 -5.13 -11.85 -8.40
C PHE A 233 -4.91 -11.67 -6.88
N PRO A 234 -3.96 -12.35 -6.22
CA PRO A 234 -3.72 -12.18 -4.78
C PRO A 234 -3.41 -10.73 -4.38
N TRP A 235 -2.70 -9.97 -5.22
CA TRP A 235 -2.37 -8.57 -4.97
C TRP A 235 -3.62 -7.70 -5.00
N TRP A 236 -4.44 -7.87 -6.03
CA TRP A 236 -5.73 -7.20 -6.16
C TRP A 236 -6.66 -7.53 -5.00
N PHE A 237 -6.76 -8.81 -4.66
CA PHE A 237 -7.62 -9.27 -3.58
C PHE A 237 -7.21 -8.68 -2.23
N ALA A 238 -5.90 -8.58 -1.97
CA ALA A 238 -5.38 -7.93 -0.77
C ALA A 238 -5.67 -6.42 -0.71
N CYS A 239 -5.77 -5.73 -1.86
CA CYS A 239 -6.15 -4.32 -1.93
C CYS A 239 -7.64 -4.11 -1.61
N VAL A 240 -8.53 -4.98 -2.13
CA VAL A 240 -9.99 -4.79 -1.97
C VAL A 240 -10.54 -5.37 -0.67
N LEU A 241 -9.96 -6.45 -0.13
CA LEU A 241 -10.48 -7.12 1.05
C LEU A 241 -10.13 -6.37 2.35
N PRO A 242 -11.08 -6.10 3.26
CA PRO A 242 -10.82 -5.39 4.52
C PRO A 242 -10.19 -6.30 5.58
N LEU A 243 -8.90 -6.62 5.40
CA LEU A 243 -8.05 -7.33 6.37
C LEU A 243 -7.02 -6.41 7.04
N TRP A 244 -6.48 -6.85 8.17
CA TRP A 244 -5.35 -6.20 8.83
C TRP A 244 -4.09 -6.20 7.94
N GLU A 245 -3.36 -5.09 7.93
CA GLU A 245 -2.17 -4.94 7.08
C GLU A 245 -1.09 -5.98 7.38
N ASP A 246 -0.96 -6.44 8.64
CA ASP A 246 0.02 -7.46 9.03
C ASP A 246 -0.22 -8.83 8.35
N GLU A 247 -1.49 -9.21 8.14
CA GLU A 247 -1.85 -10.42 7.40
C GLU A 247 -1.50 -10.28 5.92
N LYS A 248 -1.86 -9.13 5.35
CA LYS A 248 -1.60 -8.78 3.95
C LYS A 248 -0.10 -8.69 3.65
N TYR A 249 0.70 -8.18 4.59
CA TYR A 249 2.15 -8.00 4.46
C TYR A 249 2.86 -9.33 4.15
N GLN A 250 2.37 -10.45 4.67
CA GLN A 250 2.96 -11.75 4.42
C GLN A 250 3.03 -12.13 2.93
N LEU A 251 2.16 -11.57 2.08
CA LEU A 251 2.22 -11.82 0.64
C LEU A 251 3.51 -11.27 0.01
N LEU A 252 4.10 -10.18 0.52
CA LEU A 252 5.28 -9.60 -0.12
C LEU A 252 6.49 -10.55 -0.11
N ALA A 253 6.61 -11.39 0.92
CA ALA A 253 7.71 -12.34 1.06
C ALA A 253 7.51 -13.67 0.28
N THR A 254 6.31 -13.93 -0.25
CA THR A 254 6.00 -15.21 -0.92
C THR A 254 6.51 -15.28 -2.35
N THR A 255 7.30 -16.29 -2.70
CA THR A 255 7.86 -16.45 -4.05
C THR A 255 7.09 -17.44 -4.93
N SER A 256 6.22 -18.28 -4.34
CA SER A 256 5.33 -19.18 -5.06
C SER A 256 3.96 -18.54 -5.27
N VAL A 257 3.40 -18.70 -6.49
CA VAL A 257 2.03 -18.26 -6.81
C VAL A 257 1.01 -19.10 -6.06
N ARG A 258 1.25 -20.41 -5.97
CA ARG A 258 0.40 -21.35 -5.24
C ARG A 258 0.33 -20.99 -3.75
N ASP A 259 1.45 -20.68 -3.11
CA ASP A 259 1.46 -20.27 -1.70
C ASP A 259 0.71 -18.96 -1.45
N ARG A 260 0.78 -18.02 -2.40
CA ARG A 260 -0.08 -16.81 -2.36
C ARG A 260 -1.55 -17.17 -2.39
N LEU A 261 -1.94 -18.05 -3.31
CA LEU A 261 -3.33 -18.49 -3.42
C LEU A 261 -3.80 -19.24 -2.17
N LYS A 262 -2.98 -20.11 -1.58
CA LYS A 262 -3.30 -20.76 -0.29
C LYS A 262 -3.58 -19.73 0.80
N LYS A 263 -2.76 -18.67 0.92
CA LYS A 263 -3.01 -17.57 1.88
C LYS A 263 -4.34 -16.87 1.60
N VAL A 264 -4.63 -16.58 0.34
CA VAL A 264 -5.91 -15.99 -0.08
C VAL A 264 -7.10 -16.88 0.28
N VAL A 265 -7.02 -18.18 0.03
CA VAL A 265 -8.11 -19.12 0.38
C VAL A 265 -8.28 -19.25 1.90
N ARG A 266 -7.20 -19.22 2.69
CA ARG A 266 -7.30 -19.14 4.16
C ARG A 266 -8.05 -17.89 4.61
N TRP A 267 -7.83 -16.76 3.93
CA TRP A 267 -8.61 -15.54 4.19
C TRP A 267 -10.07 -15.70 3.84
N VAL A 268 -10.40 -16.29 2.69
CA VAL A 268 -11.78 -16.59 2.28
C VAL A 268 -12.53 -17.36 3.37
N GLY A 269 -11.94 -18.44 3.89
CA GLY A 269 -12.53 -19.22 4.98
C GLY A 269 -12.68 -18.45 6.30
N SER A 270 -11.78 -17.50 6.57
CA SER A 270 -11.79 -16.68 7.80
C SER A 270 -12.64 -15.42 7.70
N THR A 271 -13.02 -15.00 6.49
CA THR A 271 -13.65 -13.70 6.21
C THR A 271 -14.97 -13.47 6.96
N PRO A 272 -15.89 -14.45 7.09
CA PRO A 272 -17.13 -14.26 7.88
C PRO A 272 -16.85 -13.83 9.32
N THR A 273 -15.78 -14.37 9.92
CA THR A 273 -15.34 -14.02 11.28
C THR A 273 -14.67 -12.65 11.31
N ILE A 274 -13.81 -12.35 10.33
CA ILE A 274 -13.03 -11.10 10.29
C ILE A 274 -13.93 -9.89 10.04
N ILE A 275 -14.89 -9.98 9.11
CA ILE A 275 -15.87 -8.89 8.86
C ILE A 275 -16.73 -8.66 10.11
N ARG A 276 -17.18 -9.73 10.77
CA ARG A 276 -17.98 -9.63 12.00
C ARG A 276 -17.20 -8.96 13.14
N LEU A 277 -15.91 -9.28 13.29
CA LEU A 277 -15.04 -8.69 14.30
C LEU A 277 -14.65 -7.23 13.96
N GLY A 278 -14.40 -6.95 12.69
CA GLY A 278 -14.11 -5.60 12.18
C GLY A 278 -15.28 -4.63 12.40
N LEU A 279 -16.52 -5.08 12.18
CA LEU A 279 -17.73 -4.30 12.48
C LEU A 279 -17.99 -4.12 13.99
N MET A 280 -17.48 -5.01 14.83
CA MET A 280 -17.61 -4.92 16.30
C MET A 280 -16.60 -3.93 16.90
N THR A 281 -15.37 -3.91 16.40
CA THR A 281 -14.33 -2.96 16.84
C THR A 281 -14.56 -1.52 16.35
N SER A 282 -15.39 -1.34 15.31
CA SER A 282 -15.83 -0.02 14.85
C SER A 282 -17.01 0.57 15.62
N ARG A 283 -17.55 -0.11 16.65
CA ARG A 283 -18.53 0.52 17.57
C ARG A 283 -17.76 1.38 18.58
N PRO A 284 -18.05 2.69 18.70
CA PRO A 284 -17.45 3.50 19.74
C PRO A 284 -17.91 2.96 21.10
N SER A 285 -16.98 2.40 21.87
CA SER A 285 -17.24 1.99 23.25
C SER A 285 -17.69 3.21 24.07
N PRO A 286 -18.84 3.18 24.76
CA PRO A 286 -19.32 4.32 25.51
C PRO A 286 -18.81 4.22 26.95
N ARG A 287 -17.56 4.56 27.25
CA ARG A 287 -17.12 4.70 28.66
C ARG A 287 -16.13 5.84 28.90
N LEU A 288 -16.66 6.78 29.70
CA LEU A 288 -16.02 7.57 30.75
C LEU A 288 -15.06 8.68 30.33
N PHE A 289 -15.61 9.90 30.32
CA PHE A 289 -14.87 11.16 30.46
C PHE A 289 -14.01 11.15 31.73
N PRO A 290 -12.71 11.48 31.66
CA PRO A 290 -12.06 12.25 32.68
C PRO A 290 -11.96 13.72 32.26
N ARG A 291 -12.19 14.56 33.27
CA ARG A 291 -12.16 16.01 33.28
C ARG A 291 -10.80 16.56 32.84
N ALA A 292 -10.86 17.67 32.10
CA ALA A 292 -9.75 18.38 31.50
C ALA A 292 -8.68 18.83 32.52
N ASN A 293 -7.41 18.73 32.10
CA ASN A 293 -6.37 19.74 32.31
C ASN A 293 -5.27 19.59 31.23
N GLY A 294 -4.72 20.72 30.81
CA GLY A 294 -4.03 20.94 29.54
C GLY A 294 -2.82 20.06 29.23
N SER A 295 -2.84 19.48 28.03
CA SER A 295 -1.75 19.37 27.04
C SER A 295 -2.31 18.59 25.85
N GLU A 296 -1.88 18.95 24.64
CA GLU A 296 -2.46 18.56 23.35
C GLU A 296 -2.69 17.04 23.20
N PRO A 297 -3.85 16.59 22.68
CA PRO A 297 -4.01 15.18 22.32
C PRO A 297 -3.58 14.95 20.87
N SER A 298 -2.54 14.13 20.70
CA SER A 298 -2.27 13.36 19.50
C SER A 298 -3.50 12.49 19.17
N PHE A 299 -4.15 12.78 18.04
CA PHE A 299 -5.29 12.00 17.54
C PHE A 299 -4.79 10.73 16.83
N ASP A 300 -4.84 9.60 17.52
CA ASP A 300 -4.75 8.28 16.88
C ASP A 300 -6.10 7.94 16.23
N ILE A 301 -6.18 8.15 14.92
CA ILE A 301 -7.29 7.69 14.07
C ILE A 301 -6.89 6.32 13.48
N PRO A 302 -7.75 5.28 13.53
CA PRO A 302 -7.48 4.03 12.82
C PRO A 302 -7.41 4.28 11.30
N SER A 303 -6.20 4.25 10.74
CA SER A 303 -5.89 4.73 9.39
C SER A 303 -6.12 3.73 8.24
N ALA A 304 -6.82 2.62 8.45
CA ALA A 304 -6.74 1.50 7.50
C ALA A 304 -7.64 1.64 6.25
N VAL A 305 -8.64 2.52 6.24
CA VAL A 305 -9.57 2.68 5.09
C VAL A 305 -9.86 4.15 4.76
N CYS A 306 -9.76 5.05 5.73
CA CYS A 306 -10.24 6.44 5.58
C CYS A 306 -9.33 7.31 4.71
N GLY A 307 -8.00 7.13 4.79
CA GLY A 307 -7.05 7.94 4.02
C GLY A 307 -7.10 7.69 2.52
N SER A 308 -7.06 6.42 2.12
CA SER A 308 -7.05 6.05 0.69
C SER A 308 -8.38 6.35 0.00
N LEU A 309 -9.53 6.16 0.65
CA LEU A 309 -10.83 6.48 0.05
C LEU A 309 -11.05 8.00 -0.05
N TYR A 310 -10.58 8.80 0.91
CA TYR A 310 -10.72 10.26 0.85
C TYR A 310 -9.85 10.85 -0.25
N VAL A 311 -8.61 10.38 -0.37
CA VAL A 311 -7.68 10.79 -1.43
C VAL A 311 -8.19 10.31 -2.80
N LEU A 312 -8.65 9.06 -2.91
CA LEU A 312 -9.29 8.54 -4.12
C LEU A 312 -10.55 9.34 -4.48
N HIS A 313 -11.40 9.69 -3.51
CA HIS A 313 -12.59 10.51 -3.75
C HIS A 313 -12.21 11.92 -4.22
N ALA A 314 -11.19 12.55 -3.62
CA ALA A 314 -10.69 13.85 -4.07
C ALA A 314 -10.08 13.80 -5.48
N ILE A 315 -9.36 12.72 -5.81
CA ILE A 315 -8.75 12.48 -7.13
C ILE A 315 -9.82 12.19 -8.18
N LEU A 316 -10.78 11.30 -7.90
CA LEU A 316 -11.88 10.94 -8.80
C LEU A 316 -12.84 12.12 -9.02
N HIS A 317 -13.18 12.87 -7.97
CA HIS A 317 -13.98 14.09 -8.08
C HIS A 317 -13.27 15.15 -8.93
N ARG A 318 -11.94 15.25 -8.83
CA ARG A 318 -11.16 16.19 -9.65
C ARG A 318 -10.99 15.72 -11.09
N ALA A 319 -10.88 14.41 -11.32
CA ALA A 319 -10.86 13.82 -12.67
C ALA A 319 -12.21 14.00 -13.38
N GLN A 320 -13.34 13.86 -12.67
CA GLN A 320 -14.67 14.13 -13.23
C GLN A 320 -14.92 15.62 -13.52
N ASN A 321 -14.24 16.54 -12.83
CA ASN A 321 -14.35 17.98 -13.07
C ASN A 321 -13.43 18.51 -14.18
N GLN A 322 -12.66 17.66 -14.87
CA GLN A 322 -11.85 18.10 -16.02
C GLN A 322 -12.62 18.12 -17.35
N ASP A 323 -13.84 17.57 -17.40
CA ASP A 323 -14.75 17.68 -18.54
C ASP A 323 -16.01 18.48 -18.15
N SER A 324 -15.91 19.81 -18.07
CA SER A 324 -16.98 20.79 -18.32
C SER A 324 -16.62 22.15 -17.71
N GLY A 325 -16.69 23.21 -18.50
CA GLY A 325 -16.45 24.57 -18.03
C GLY A 325 -17.44 25.00 -16.93
N GLY A 326 -16.89 25.67 -15.91
CA GLY A 326 -17.55 26.73 -15.16
C GLY A 326 -18.55 26.35 -14.06
N SER A 327 -18.06 26.16 -12.83
CA SER A 327 -18.51 26.90 -11.61
C SER A 327 -17.78 26.37 -10.38
N TYR A 328 -16.92 27.21 -9.79
CA TYR A 328 -16.19 26.90 -8.56
C TYR A 328 -17.16 26.94 -7.36
N ILE A 329 -17.45 25.78 -6.77
CA ILE A 329 -18.21 25.70 -5.52
C ILE A 329 -17.23 25.91 -4.36
N PRO A 330 -17.41 26.94 -3.51
CA PRO A 330 -16.48 27.23 -2.43
C PRO A 330 -16.42 26.05 -1.46
N GLN A 331 -15.20 25.66 -1.09
CA GLN A 331 -14.90 24.50 -0.23
C GLN A 331 -15.61 24.57 1.13
N THR A 332 -15.93 25.78 1.62
CA THR A 332 -16.73 26.01 2.83
C THR A 332 -18.16 25.50 2.69
N LEU A 333 -18.76 25.63 1.50
CA LEU A 333 -20.12 25.15 1.21
C LEU A 333 -20.15 23.63 1.11
N VAL A 334 -19.12 23.02 0.52
CA VAL A 334 -18.95 21.56 0.51
C VAL A 334 -18.81 21.02 1.93
N MET A 335 -17.96 21.62 2.77
CA MET A 335 -17.83 21.25 4.18
C MET A 335 -19.12 21.46 4.97
N GLY A 336 -19.87 22.53 4.68
CA GLY A 336 -21.18 22.78 5.29
C GLY A 336 -22.22 21.70 4.95
N ILE A 337 -22.28 21.27 3.69
CA ILE A 337 -23.17 20.18 3.26
C ILE A 337 -22.80 18.87 3.94
N PHE A 338 -21.51 18.54 4.03
CA PHE A 338 -21.06 17.34 4.74
C PHE A 338 -21.38 17.38 6.23
N LEU A 339 -21.21 18.53 6.89
CA LEU A 339 -21.55 18.68 8.31
C LEU A 339 -23.06 18.51 8.55
N ALA A 340 -23.89 19.04 7.65
CA ALA A 340 -25.35 18.91 7.71
C ALA A 340 -25.82 17.45 7.53
N ILE A 341 -25.25 16.75 6.55
CA ILE A 341 -25.53 15.32 6.32
C ILE A 341 -25.11 14.50 7.54
N PHE A 342 -23.92 14.77 8.10
CA PHE A 342 -23.42 14.09 9.28
C PHE A 342 -24.30 14.32 10.51
N ALA A 343 -24.72 15.57 10.76
CA ALA A 343 -25.60 15.91 11.88
C ALA A 343 -26.98 15.22 11.75
N THR A 344 -27.48 15.11 10.52
CA THR A 344 -28.75 14.43 10.23
C THR A 344 -28.64 12.93 10.46
N GLN A 345 -27.54 12.30 10.01
CA GLN A 345 -27.28 10.88 10.22
C GLN A 345 -27.10 10.55 11.71
N LEU A 346 -26.46 11.45 12.46
CA LEU A 346 -26.30 11.34 13.91
C LEU A 346 -27.66 11.43 14.62
N ALA A 347 -28.52 12.38 14.22
CA ALA A 347 -29.86 12.53 14.78
C ALA A 347 -30.72 11.29 14.52
N ILE A 348 -30.68 10.73 13.31
CA ILE A 348 -31.38 9.49 12.95
C ILE A 348 -30.90 8.33 13.82
N ASN A 349 -29.58 8.17 13.99
CA ASN A 349 -29.01 7.14 14.86
C ASN A 349 -29.43 7.30 16.32
N VAL A 350 -29.47 8.52 16.85
CA VAL A 350 -29.93 8.78 18.24
C VAL A 350 -31.41 8.43 18.41
N VAL A 351 -32.25 8.75 17.42
CA VAL A 351 -33.67 8.39 17.43
C VAL A 351 -33.86 6.87 17.35
N GLN A 352 -33.09 6.18 16.51
CA GLN A 352 -33.13 4.73 16.39
C GLN A 352 -32.69 4.04 17.69
N ILE A 353 -31.64 4.54 18.35
CA ILE A 353 -31.17 4.03 19.65
C ILE A 353 -32.22 4.27 20.75
N ARG A 354 -32.88 5.44 20.77
CA ARG A 354 -33.97 5.73 21.72
C ARG A 354 -35.21 4.87 21.48
N ARG A 355 -35.52 4.53 20.22
CA ARG A 355 -36.62 3.61 19.89
C ARG A 355 -36.28 2.17 20.27
N ALA A 356 -35.03 1.73 20.10
CA ALA A 356 -34.57 0.41 20.51
C ALA A 356 -34.67 0.21 22.04
N ARG A 357 -34.29 1.22 22.83
CA ARG A 357 -34.38 1.17 24.30
C ARG A 357 -35.81 1.19 24.88
N ARG A 358 -36.82 1.57 24.08
CA ARG A 358 -38.24 1.52 24.51
C ARG A 358 -38.92 0.17 24.21
N ARG A 359 -38.23 -0.76 23.54
CA ARG A 359 -38.77 -2.07 23.14
C ARG A 359 -38.23 -3.25 23.95
N GLU A 360 -37.46 -3.03 25.01
CA GLU A 360 -37.17 -4.08 25.98
C GLU A 360 -38.36 -4.22 26.95
N PRO A 361 -39.10 -5.35 26.94
CA PRO A 361 -40.08 -5.64 27.98
C PRO A 361 -39.36 -5.93 29.30
N ARG A 362 -39.92 -5.44 30.41
CA ARG A 362 -39.49 -5.77 31.77
C ARG A 362 -39.73 -7.23 32.11
#